data_AF-U1NJW1-F1
#
_entry.id   AF-U1NJW1-F1
#
_cell.length_a   1.000
_cell.length_b   1.000
_cell.length_c   1.000
_cell.angle_alpha   90.00
_cell.angle_beta   90.00
_cell.angle_gamma   90.00
#
_symmetry.space_group_name_H-M   'P 1'
#
loop_
_entity.id
_entity.type
_entity.pdbx_description
1 polymer ?
#
loop_
_entity_poly.entity_id
_entity_poly.type
_entity_poly.pdbx_seq_one_letter_code
_entity_poly.pdbx_strand_id
1 'polypeptide(L)'
;MNSINLIKSDAKAALIVIARDLAREVTALEEDVSVESATGEYYHNVCTSLIQTHLPKLNNMGVIKYSDSRKTVSPDRNILPLIVVVTLRLHHQWLRCFSTTLL
;
A
#
# COMPACT_ATOMS: atom_id res chain seq x y z
N MET A 1 -33.09 2.60 -14.76
CA MET A 1 -31.75 2.22 -14.25
C MET A 1 -30.88 3.47 -14.22
N ASN A 2 -30.19 3.73 -13.11
CA ASN A 2 -29.62 5.05 -12.79
C ASN A 2 -28.15 5.19 -13.26
N SER A 3 -27.88 6.17 -14.11
CA SER A 3 -26.60 6.42 -14.79
C SER A 3 -25.42 6.76 -13.87
N ILE A 4 -25.68 7.12 -12.60
CA ILE A 4 -24.62 7.35 -11.59
C ILE A 4 -23.86 6.08 -11.19
N ASN A 5 -24.38 4.88 -11.46
CA ASN A 5 -23.68 3.64 -11.15
C ASN A 5 -22.57 3.30 -12.17
N LEU A 6 -22.65 3.83 -13.39
CA LEU A 6 -21.69 3.57 -14.46
C LEU A 6 -20.43 4.44 -14.35
N ILE A 7 -20.56 5.67 -13.84
CA ILE A 7 -19.40 6.57 -13.66
C ILE A 7 -18.53 6.14 -12.45
N LYS A 8 -19.14 5.47 -11.46
CA LYS A 8 -18.41 4.92 -10.30
C LYS A 8 -17.60 3.67 -10.63
N SER A 9 -17.93 2.90 -11.67
CA SER A 9 -17.22 1.65 -11.98
C SER A 9 -15.87 1.89 -12.63
N ASP A 10 -15.78 2.89 -13.50
CA ASP A 10 -14.62 3.05 -14.39
C ASP A 10 -13.45 3.74 -13.67
N ALA A 11 -13.73 4.73 -12.82
CA ALA A 11 -12.73 5.33 -11.93
C ALA A 11 -12.24 4.37 -10.84
N LYS A 12 -13.11 3.44 -10.39
CA LYS A 12 -12.72 2.40 -9.42
C LYS A 12 -11.86 1.32 -10.05
N ALA A 13 -12.09 1.00 -11.32
CA ALA A 13 -11.26 0.08 -12.10
C ALA A 13 -9.84 0.65 -12.35
N ALA A 14 -9.73 1.97 -12.53
CA ALA A 14 -8.44 2.65 -12.71
C ALA A 14 -7.55 2.67 -11.46
N LEU A 15 -8.08 2.35 -10.27
CA LEU A 15 -7.34 2.29 -9.00
C LEU A 15 -7.05 0.85 -8.55
N ILE A 16 -7.16 -0.11 -9.45
CA ILE A 16 -6.83 -1.51 -9.17
C ILE A 16 -5.36 -1.74 -9.52
N VAL A 17 -4.57 -2.14 -8.53
CA VAL A 17 -3.14 -2.45 -8.67
C VAL A 17 -2.92 -3.94 -8.41
N ILE A 18 -1.95 -4.56 -9.09
CA ILE A 18 -1.59 -5.95 -8.88
C ILE A 18 -0.66 -6.05 -7.66
N ALA A 19 -0.89 -7.02 -6.77
CA ALA A 19 -0.10 -7.19 -5.54
C ALA A 19 1.39 -7.43 -5.82
N ARG A 20 1.73 -8.01 -6.97
CA ARG A 20 3.11 -8.20 -7.42
C ARG A 20 3.81 -6.90 -7.79
N ASP A 21 3.09 -5.98 -8.42
CA ASP A 21 3.63 -4.66 -8.76
C ASP A 21 3.89 -3.89 -7.46
N LEU A 22 2.96 -3.95 -6.51
CA LEU A 22 3.17 -3.40 -5.17
C LEU A 22 4.38 -4.02 -4.46
N ALA A 23 4.57 -5.35 -4.55
CA ALA A 23 5.74 -6.00 -3.97
C ALA A 23 7.06 -5.54 -4.60
N ARG A 24 7.05 -5.28 -5.91
CA ARG A 24 8.21 -4.78 -6.64
C ARG A 24 8.57 -3.36 -6.23
N GLU A 25 7.57 -2.49 -6.10
CA GLU A 25 7.75 -1.12 -5.60
C GLU A 25 8.29 -1.13 -4.15
N VAL A 26 7.73 -1.96 -3.27
CA VAL A 26 8.22 -2.10 -1.89
C VAL A 26 9.67 -2.60 -1.89
N THR A 27 9.99 -3.60 -2.70
CA THR A 27 11.36 -4.13 -2.80
C THR A 27 12.34 -3.08 -3.31
N ALA A 28 11.95 -2.30 -4.33
CA ALA A 28 12.77 -1.23 -4.88
C ALA A 28 13.08 -0.15 -3.81
N LEU A 29 12.07 0.20 -3.02
CA LEU A 29 12.20 1.16 -1.91
C LEU A 29 13.06 0.60 -0.76
N GLU A 30 12.94 -0.68 -0.43
CA GLU A 30 13.68 -1.30 0.69
C GLU A 30 15.16 -1.55 0.34
N GLU A 31 15.45 -1.95 -0.89
CA GLU A 31 16.80 -2.28 -1.36
C GLU A 31 17.50 -1.09 -2.03
N ASP A 32 16.85 0.08 -2.14
CA ASP A 32 17.35 1.29 -2.83
C ASP A 32 17.83 1.01 -4.27
N VAL A 33 16.99 0.31 -5.04
CA VAL A 33 17.25 -0.04 -6.43
C VAL A 33 16.12 0.42 -7.35
N SER A 34 16.36 0.41 -8.66
CA SER A 34 15.28 0.67 -9.62
C SER A 34 14.22 -0.44 -9.57
N VAL A 35 12.98 -0.10 -9.90
CA VAL A 35 11.85 -1.06 -9.94
C VAL A 35 12.14 -2.22 -10.88
N GLU A 36 12.85 -1.99 -11.98
CA GLU A 36 13.27 -3.03 -12.93
C GLU A 36 14.31 -4.00 -12.34
N SER A 37 15.12 -3.51 -11.41
CA SER A 37 16.16 -4.30 -10.74
C SER A 37 15.65 -5.06 -9.51
N ALA A 38 14.47 -4.68 -8.99
CA ALA A 38 13.79 -5.30 -7.85
C ALA A 38 13.26 -6.70 -8.17
N THR A 39 14.16 -7.68 -8.24
CA THR A 39 13.88 -9.08 -8.59
C THR A 39 14.58 -10.04 -7.63
N GLY A 40 14.48 -11.35 -7.88
CA GLY A 40 15.17 -12.37 -7.08
C GLY A 40 14.45 -12.77 -5.80
N GLU A 41 15.23 -13.29 -4.85
CA GLU A 41 14.72 -13.91 -3.62
C GLU A 41 14.06 -12.88 -2.69
N TYR A 42 14.66 -11.71 -2.52
CA TYR A 42 14.10 -10.65 -1.67
C TYR A 42 12.71 -10.22 -2.14
N TYR A 43 12.56 -9.93 -3.44
CA TYR A 43 11.27 -9.64 -4.05
C TYR A 43 10.23 -10.76 -3.81
N HIS A 44 10.65 -12.03 -3.91
CA HIS A 44 9.76 -13.16 -3.66
C HIS A 44 9.28 -13.21 -2.20
N ASN A 45 10.18 -12.90 -1.25
CA ASN A 45 9.86 -12.84 0.17
C ASN A 45 8.89 -11.69 0.48
N VAL A 46 9.13 -10.49 -0.07
CA VAL A 46 8.21 -9.35 0.05
C VAL A 46 6.84 -9.68 -0.52
N CYS A 47 6.80 -10.25 -1.74
CA CYS A 47 5.55 -10.63 -2.39
C CYS A 47 4.75 -11.65 -1.56
N THR A 48 5.44 -12.65 -1.00
CA THR A 48 4.83 -13.66 -0.14
C THR A 48 4.29 -13.05 1.15
N SER A 49 5.09 -12.22 1.81
CA SER A 49 4.70 -11.53 3.05
C SER A 49 3.48 -10.62 2.85
N LEU A 50 3.46 -9.83 1.77
CA LEU A 50 2.33 -8.97 1.43
C LEU A 50 1.05 -9.77 1.24
N ILE A 51 1.09 -10.81 0.39
CA ILE A 51 -0.08 -11.62 0.05
C ILE A 51 -0.61 -12.38 1.27
N GLN A 52 0.27 -12.99 2.06
CA GLN A 52 -0.14 -13.87 3.15
C GLN A 52 -0.54 -13.11 4.42
N THR A 53 0.09 -11.95 4.67
CA THR A 53 -0.05 -11.29 5.98
C THR A 53 -0.58 -9.86 5.86
N HIS A 54 0.09 -9.00 5.10
CA HIS A 54 -0.20 -7.56 5.17
C HIS A 54 -1.49 -7.17 4.44
N LEU A 55 -1.68 -7.62 3.21
CA LEU A 55 -2.88 -7.30 2.42
C LEU A 55 -4.17 -7.83 3.07
N PRO A 56 -4.22 -9.08 3.60
CA PRO A 56 -5.37 -9.55 4.36
C PRO A 56 -5.70 -8.69 5.58
N LYS A 57 -4.67 -8.27 6.35
CA LYS A 57 -4.87 -7.39 7.52
C LYS A 57 -5.42 -6.03 7.13
N LEU A 58 -4.85 -5.38 6.12
CA LEU A 58 -5.32 -4.08 5.61
C LEU A 58 -6.74 -4.17 5.04
N ASN A 59 -7.08 -5.29 4.41
CA ASN A 59 -8.44 -5.58 3.95
C ASN A 59 -9.42 -5.73 5.12
N ASN A 60 -9.06 -6.48 6.16
CA ASN A 60 -9.89 -6.64 7.35
C ASN A 60 -10.13 -5.30 8.08
N MET A 61 -9.17 -4.39 8.03
CA MET A 61 -9.30 -3.03 8.57
C MET A 61 -10.11 -2.08 7.67
N GLY A 62 -10.54 -2.52 6.47
CA GLY A 62 -11.30 -1.69 5.52
C GLY A 62 -10.49 -0.55 4.91
N VAL A 63 -9.16 -0.68 4.89
CA VAL A 63 -8.23 0.29 4.30
C VAL A 63 -8.12 0.07 2.80
N ILE A 64 -8.06 -1.21 2.40
CA ILE A 64 -8.02 -1.65 1.01
C ILE A 64 -9.09 -2.71 0.77
N LYS A 65 -9.42 -2.97 -0.49
CA LYS A 65 -10.09 -4.19 -0.94
C LYS A 65 -9.06 -5.06 -1.61
N TYR A 66 -8.77 -6.21 -0.99
CA TYR A 66 -7.85 -7.21 -1.54
C TYR A 66 -8.64 -8.37 -2.12
N SER A 67 -8.37 -8.70 -3.39
CA SER A 67 -8.90 -9.89 -4.06
C SER A 67 -7.83 -10.97 -4.10
N ASP A 68 -7.97 -12.00 -3.28
CA ASP A 68 -6.99 -13.08 -3.24
C ASP A 68 -6.98 -13.94 -4.52
N SER A 69 -8.14 -14.09 -5.18
CA SER A 69 -8.26 -14.83 -6.44
C SER A 69 -7.59 -14.12 -7.62
N ARG A 70 -7.66 -12.78 -7.66
CA ARG A 70 -7.03 -11.97 -8.72
C ARG A 70 -5.67 -11.40 -8.33
N LYS A 71 -5.27 -11.53 -7.07
CA LYS A 71 -4.11 -10.86 -6.47
C LYS A 71 -4.09 -9.35 -6.76
N THR A 72 -5.25 -8.71 -6.64
CA THR A 72 -5.39 -7.26 -6.87
C THR A 72 -5.79 -6.51 -5.61
N VAL A 73 -5.40 -5.24 -5.55
CA VAL A 73 -5.63 -4.31 -4.45
C VAL A 73 -6.30 -3.06 -5.00
N SER A 74 -7.26 -2.52 -4.25
CA SER A 74 -7.81 -1.18 -4.52
C SER A 74 -8.10 -0.46 -3.20
N PRO A 75 -8.18 0.87 -3.18
CA PRO A 75 -8.56 1.63 -1.99
C PRO A 75 -9.95 1.23 -1.44
N ASP A 76 -10.09 1.29 -0.11
CA ASP A 76 -11.39 1.22 0.57
C ASP A 76 -11.59 2.43 1.49
N ARG A 77 -12.73 2.47 2.19
CA ARG A 77 -13.23 3.60 2.98
C ARG A 77 -12.23 4.18 3.99
N ASN A 78 -11.33 3.37 4.56
CA ASN A 78 -10.42 3.80 5.62
C ASN A 78 -9.02 4.20 5.14
N ILE A 79 -8.79 4.30 3.83
CA ILE A 79 -7.46 4.67 3.31
C ILE A 79 -7.02 6.09 3.73
N LEU A 80 -7.93 7.07 3.67
CA LEU A 80 -7.61 8.46 4.01
C LEU A 80 -7.33 8.64 5.52
N PRO A 81 -8.18 8.14 6.44
CA PRO A 81 -7.84 8.15 7.87
C PRO A 81 -6.49 7.49 8.19
N LEU A 82 -6.17 6.36 7.54
CA LEU A 82 -4.89 5.68 7.76
C LEU A 82 -3.71 6.56 7.29
N ILE A 83 -3.79 7.16 6.11
CA ILE A 83 -2.75 8.06 5.59
C ILE A 83 -2.50 9.20 6.58
N VAL A 84 -3.55 9.86 7.08
CA VAL A 84 -3.42 10.94 8.06
C VAL A 84 -2.68 10.46 9.32
N VAL A 85 -3.08 9.31 9.89
CA VAL A 85 -2.44 8.76 11.10
C VAL A 85 -0.98 8.41 10.84
N VAL A 86 -0.67 7.76 9.71
CA VAL A 86 0.70 7.39 9.33
C VAL A 86 1.56 8.65 9.14
N THR A 87 1.08 9.65 8.40
CA THR A 87 1.81 10.90 8.16
C THR A 87 2.05 11.67 9.46
N LEU A 88 1.04 11.82 10.32
CA LEU A 88 1.21 12.49 11.61
C LEU A 88 2.24 11.75 12.49
N ARG A 89 2.19 10.42 12.53
CA ARG A 89 3.13 9.62 13.32
C ARG A 89 4.57 9.76 12.81
N LEU A 90 4.77 9.75 11.49
CA LEU A 90 6.08 9.93 10.88
C LEU A 90 6.61 11.36 11.15
N HIS A 91 5.75 12.38 11.08
CA HIS A 91 6.14 13.75 11.40
C HIS A 91 6.53 13.94 12.88
N HIS A 92 5.79 13.33 13.82
CA HIS A 92 6.14 13.37 15.24
C HIS A 92 7.51 12.74 15.55
N GLN A 93 7.93 11.73 14.78
CA GLN A 93 9.23 11.10 14.95
C GLN A 93 10.37 12.04 14.55
N TRP A 94 10.18 12.86 13.51
CA TRP A 94 11.12 13.92 13.12
C TRP A 94 11.29 14.99 14.22
N LEU A 95 10.21 15.46 14.84
CA LEU A 95 10.27 16.47 15.90
C LEU A 95 11.00 15.98 17.16
N ARG A 96 10.86 14.69 17.50
CA ARG A 96 11.58 14.11 18.64
C ARG A 96 13.09 14.04 18.39
N CYS A 97 13.55 13.68 17.18
CA CYS A 97 14.97 13.63 16.87
C CYS A 97 15.63 15.03 16.84
N PHE A 98 14.94 16.05 16.30
CA PHE A 98 15.50 17.40 16.20
C PHE A 98 15.70 18.07 17.57
N SER A 99 14.82 17.82 18.54
CA SER A 99 14.92 18.44 19.88
C SER A 99 16.02 17.85 20.76
N THR A 100 16.46 16.62 20.53
CA THR A 100 17.50 15.94 21.35
C THR A 100 18.92 16.17 20.86
N THR A 101 19.13 16.79 19.69
CA THR A 101 20.47 17.12 19.17
C THR A 101 20.89 18.56 19.50
N LEU A 102 20.00 19.34 20.12
CA LEU A 102 20.20 20.75 20.48
C LEU A 102 20.38 20.98 22.00
N LEU A 103 20.71 19.92 22.76
CA LEU A 103 20.96 19.96 24.20
C LEU A 103 22.28 19.26 24.55
#